data_AF-A0A6G4Z7Y2-F1
#
_entry.id   AF-A0A6G4Z7Y2-F1
#
_cell.length_a   1.000
_cell.length_b   1.000
_cell.length_c   1.000
_cell.angle_alpha   90.00
_cell.angle_beta   90.00
_cell.angle_gamma   90.00
#
_symmetry.space_group_name_H-M   'P 1'
#
loop_
_entity.id
_entity.type
_entity.pdbx_description
1 polymer ?
#
loop_
_entity_poly.entity_id
_entity_poly.type
_entity_poly.pdbx_seq_one_letter_code
_entity_poly.pdbx_strand_id
1 'polypeptide(L)'
;MTHNIEKRINKLKTSGNPKFKKLDSDIHYLLKRFEGEKNHKGFYPKFKQGEIVFVDFGINVNKEFSNSHFAIVMNKNDSNTEDIVNVIPLSSKENKKYLKMNFDLKWEYYLRLFLNLISAQNNSAILKEVFDKKYQKNNTEFITKDYFSEFISDSLEIENKLNKIDRNINNIVSAIDKVKKLKGNSYACINSFQPISKFRIRKVLPQKIKNPVIDSSDIMLLINRINNN
;
A
#
# COMPACT_ATOMS: atom_id res chain seq x y z
N MET A 1 15.06 32.75 -17.29
CA MET A 1 14.55 32.31 -15.96
C MET A 1 14.98 30.90 -15.58
N THR A 2 14.86 29.92 -16.48
CA THR A 2 15.22 28.50 -16.25
C THR A 2 16.64 28.27 -15.75
N HIS A 3 17.64 28.93 -16.35
CA HIS A 3 19.06 28.81 -15.94
C HIS A 3 19.32 29.21 -14.47
N ASN A 4 18.49 30.09 -13.89
CA ASN A 4 18.62 30.50 -12.50
C ASN A 4 18.01 29.45 -11.54
N ILE A 5 16.95 28.75 -11.94
CA ILE A 5 16.32 27.70 -11.14
C ILE A 5 17.23 26.47 -11.05
N GLU A 6 17.77 26.01 -12.17
CA GLU A 6 18.69 24.87 -12.21
C GLU A 6 19.94 25.12 -11.34
N LYS A 7 20.52 26.32 -11.43
CA LYS A 7 21.66 26.72 -10.59
C LYS A 7 21.32 26.67 -9.10
N ARG A 8 20.12 27.12 -8.71
CA ARG A 8 19.64 27.06 -7.31
C ARG A 8 19.41 25.62 -6.84
N ILE A 9 18.82 24.77 -7.67
CA ILE A 9 18.62 23.33 -7.36
C ILE A 9 19.97 22.65 -7.17
N ASN A 10 20.94 22.89 -8.06
CA ASN A 10 22.28 22.32 -7.95
C ASN A 10 22.99 22.77 -6.67
N LYS A 11 22.89 24.05 -6.30
CA LYS A 11 23.44 24.56 -5.03
C LYS A 11 22.85 23.85 -3.80
N LEU A 12 21.54 23.56 -3.81
CA LEU A 12 20.89 22.82 -2.72
C LEU A 12 21.37 21.36 -2.65
N LYS A 13 21.50 20.69 -3.80
CA LYS A 13 21.99 19.31 -3.89
C LYS A 13 23.41 19.16 -3.34
N THR A 14 24.27 20.14 -3.59
CA THR A 14 25.67 20.14 -3.11
C THR A 14 25.85 20.73 -1.71
N SER A 15 24.78 21.12 -1.02
CA SER A 15 24.86 21.77 0.31
C SER A 15 25.26 20.83 1.46
N GLY A 16 25.35 19.52 1.22
CA GLY A 16 25.60 18.51 2.25
C GLY A 16 24.39 18.17 3.12
N ASN A 17 23.27 18.88 2.99
CA ASN A 17 22.05 18.56 3.73
C ASN A 17 21.40 17.27 3.18
N PRO A 18 21.24 16.20 4.00
CA PRO A 18 20.69 14.92 3.54
C PRO A 18 19.30 15.00 2.92
N LYS A 19 18.49 16.00 3.32
CA LYS A 19 17.16 16.26 2.78
C LYS A 19 17.17 16.54 1.28
N PHE A 20 18.25 17.13 0.74
CA PHE A 20 18.35 17.45 -0.68
C PHE A 20 19.11 16.39 -1.49
N LYS A 21 19.55 15.29 -0.86
CA LYS A 21 20.30 14.23 -1.53
C LYS A 21 19.52 13.55 -2.66
N LYS A 22 18.19 13.54 -2.59
CA LYS A 22 17.29 12.92 -3.57
C LYS A 22 16.37 13.94 -4.27
N LEU A 23 16.73 15.22 -4.24
CA LEU A 23 15.87 16.32 -4.69
C LEU A 23 15.33 16.14 -6.12
N ASP A 24 16.14 15.65 -7.07
CA ASP A 24 15.67 15.38 -8.43
C ASP A 24 14.55 14.32 -8.46
N SER A 25 14.73 13.24 -7.70
CA SER A 25 13.74 12.16 -7.58
C SER A 25 12.46 12.65 -6.92
N ASP A 26 12.58 13.51 -5.91
CA ASP A 26 11.43 14.06 -5.19
C ASP A 26 10.64 15.05 -6.07
N ILE A 27 11.35 15.90 -6.84
CA ILE A 27 10.74 16.77 -7.85
C ILE A 27 10.05 15.95 -8.94
N HIS A 28 10.74 14.95 -9.50
CA HIS A 28 10.17 14.07 -10.51
C HIS A 28 8.90 13.38 -10.00
N TYR A 29 8.91 12.93 -8.75
CA TYR A 29 7.76 12.32 -8.12
C TYR A 29 6.59 13.30 -7.96
N LEU A 30 6.86 14.53 -7.52
CA LEU A 30 5.85 15.58 -7.41
C LEU A 30 5.21 15.92 -8.77
N LEU A 31 6.02 16.07 -9.82
CA LEU A 31 5.54 16.32 -11.17
C LEU A 31 4.59 15.21 -11.64
N LYS A 32 4.97 13.94 -11.43
CA LYS A 32 4.13 12.79 -11.75
C LYS A 32 2.78 12.82 -11.01
N ARG A 33 2.72 13.38 -9.80
CA ARG A 33 1.45 13.54 -9.06
C ARG A 33 0.59 14.64 -9.66
N PHE A 34 1.17 15.79 -10.02
CA PHE A 34 0.43 16.85 -10.73
C PHE A 34 -0.09 16.40 -12.10
N GLU A 35 0.68 15.60 -12.85
CA GLU A 35 0.20 14.98 -14.09
C GLU A 35 -0.95 14.02 -13.83
N GLY A 36 -0.90 13.26 -12.73
CA GLY A 36 -1.98 12.38 -12.30
C GLY A 36 -3.25 13.14 -11.91
N GLU A 37 -3.11 14.26 -11.19
CA GLU A 37 -4.20 15.17 -10.82
C GLU A 37 -4.91 15.70 -12.06
N LYS A 38 -4.14 16.21 -13.04
CA LYS A 38 -4.68 16.74 -14.29
C LYS A 38 -5.54 15.73 -15.06
N ASN A 39 -5.18 14.45 -15.02
CA ASN A 39 -5.87 13.39 -15.76
C ASN A 39 -6.94 12.66 -14.94
N HIS A 40 -7.17 13.07 -13.69
CA HIS A 40 -8.06 12.37 -12.78
C HIS A 40 -9.54 12.66 -13.07
N LYS A 41 -10.39 11.63 -12.97
CA LYS A 41 -11.83 11.71 -13.31
C LYS A 41 -12.74 11.99 -12.10
N GLY A 42 -12.18 12.52 -11.01
CA GLY A 42 -12.93 12.91 -9.80
C GLY A 42 -13.35 11.76 -8.88
N PHE A 43 -12.93 10.51 -9.12
CA PHE A 43 -13.23 9.37 -8.25
C PHE A 43 -12.00 8.93 -7.44
N TYR A 44 -12.05 9.13 -6.13
CA TYR A 44 -10.97 8.84 -5.20
C TYR A 44 -11.20 7.53 -4.43
N PRO A 45 -10.12 6.82 -4.05
CA PRO A 45 -10.24 5.72 -3.10
C PRO A 45 -10.80 6.20 -1.76
N LYS A 46 -11.65 5.38 -1.15
CA LYS A 46 -12.16 5.58 0.22
C LYS A 46 -11.28 4.86 1.22
N PHE A 47 -10.97 5.54 2.32
CA PHE A 47 -10.21 5.00 3.44
C PHE A 47 -11.06 4.94 4.71
N LYS A 48 -10.83 3.94 5.54
CA LYS A 48 -11.51 3.82 6.84
C LYS A 48 -10.78 4.62 7.92
N GLN A 49 -11.51 5.12 8.91
CA GLN A 49 -10.89 5.66 10.12
C GLN A 49 -10.01 4.57 10.78
N GLY A 50 -8.82 4.95 11.21
CA GLY A 50 -7.82 4.03 11.77
C GLY A 50 -7.03 3.25 10.72
N GLU A 51 -7.34 3.37 9.43
CA GLU A 51 -6.60 2.67 8.38
C GLU A 51 -5.16 3.18 8.30
N ILE A 52 -4.20 2.26 8.25
CA ILE A 52 -2.77 2.59 8.13
C ILE A 52 -2.39 2.64 6.65
N VAL A 53 -1.99 3.82 6.18
CA VAL A 53 -1.61 4.08 4.79
C VAL A 53 -0.15 4.49 4.70
N PHE A 54 0.51 4.21 3.59
CA PHE A 54 1.86 4.72 3.32
C PHE A 54 1.76 5.99 2.48
N VAL A 55 2.27 7.09 3.02
CA VAL A 55 2.06 8.44 2.51
C VAL A 55 3.39 9.06 2.14
N ASP A 56 3.43 9.76 1.02
CA ASP A 56 4.52 10.67 0.70
C ASP A 56 4.23 12.10 1.16
N PHE A 57 4.82 12.49 2.29
CA PHE A 57 4.70 13.84 2.80
C PHE A 57 5.55 14.86 1.99
N GLY A 58 6.44 14.40 1.11
CA GLY A 58 7.27 15.26 0.27
C GLY A 58 8.42 15.92 1.03
N ILE A 59 9.02 16.94 0.42
CA ILE A 59 10.10 17.74 1.00
C ILE A 59 9.49 19.02 1.60
N ASN A 60 9.29 19.04 2.92
CA ASN A 60 8.64 20.17 3.61
C ASN A 60 9.65 21.01 4.39
N VAL A 61 9.36 22.27 4.70
CA VAL A 61 10.36 23.23 5.20
C VAL A 61 10.70 22.93 6.67
N ASN A 62 11.97 23.15 7.04
CA ASN A 62 12.45 22.96 8.41
C ASN A 62 12.07 21.60 9.02
N LYS A 63 11.34 21.62 10.15
CA LYS A 63 10.95 20.45 10.93
C LYS A 63 9.53 19.95 10.60
N GLU A 64 8.92 20.45 9.54
CA GLU A 64 7.66 19.91 9.02
C GLU A 64 7.84 18.44 8.65
N PHE A 65 6.82 17.64 8.93
CA PHE A 65 6.87 16.21 8.68
C PHE A 65 7.09 15.95 7.19
N SER A 66 8.13 15.20 6.84
CA SER A 66 8.63 15.06 5.46
C SER A 66 8.94 13.61 5.14
N ASN A 67 9.19 13.31 3.86
CA ASN A 67 9.49 11.99 3.29
C ASN A 67 8.31 11.01 3.36
N SER A 68 8.53 9.80 2.86
CA SER A 68 7.51 8.75 2.86
C SER A 68 7.46 7.99 4.19
N HIS A 69 6.30 7.95 4.82
CA HIS A 69 6.06 7.32 6.12
C HIS A 69 4.68 6.66 6.15
N PHE A 70 4.48 5.73 7.08
CA PHE A 70 3.12 5.27 7.39
C PHE A 70 2.36 6.38 8.12
N ALA A 71 1.04 6.36 8.02
CA ALA A 71 0.15 7.31 8.68
C ALA A 71 -1.19 6.65 8.96
N ILE A 72 -1.86 7.09 10.02
CA ILE A 72 -3.19 6.63 10.43
C ILE A 72 -4.23 7.61 9.88
N VAL A 73 -5.22 7.11 9.16
CA VAL A 73 -6.36 7.91 8.67
C VAL A 73 -7.28 8.29 9.81
N MET A 74 -7.62 9.58 9.93
CA MET A 74 -8.45 10.10 11.02
C MET A 74 -9.88 10.48 10.61
N ASN A 75 -10.17 10.55 9.31
CA ASN A 75 -11.53 10.83 8.82
C ASN A 75 -12.49 9.73 9.25
N LYS A 76 -13.55 10.11 9.97
CA LYS A 76 -14.64 9.19 10.34
C LYS A 76 -15.39 8.67 9.11
N ASN A 77 -15.74 9.60 8.21
CA ASN A 77 -16.53 9.32 7.01
C ASN A 77 -15.78 9.85 5.78
N ASP A 78 -14.88 9.06 5.21
CA ASP A 78 -14.21 9.41 3.95
C ASP A 78 -15.14 9.20 2.74
N SER A 79 -14.96 10.04 1.71
CA SER A 79 -15.77 10.03 0.50
C SER A 79 -14.93 9.70 -0.74
N ASN A 80 -15.60 9.32 -1.83
CA ASN A 80 -14.96 9.08 -3.13
C ASN A 80 -14.92 10.35 -4.01
N THR A 81 -15.51 11.45 -3.55
CA THR A 81 -15.48 12.75 -4.21
C THR A 81 -14.43 13.67 -3.59
N GLU A 82 -14.08 13.44 -2.31
CA GLU A 82 -13.04 14.20 -1.62
C GLU A 82 -11.66 13.69 -2.00
N ASP A 83 -10.78 14.63 -2.35
CA ASP A 83 -9.40 14.38 -2.73
C ASP A 83 -8.43 14.46 -1.55
N ILE A 84 -8.87 14.95 -0.40
CA ILE A 84 -8.10 15.12 0.83
C ILE A 84 -8.51 14.10 1.90
N VAL A 85 -7.54 13.66 2.70
CA VAL A 85 -7.76 12.88 3.93
C VAL A 85 -6.84 13.41 5.03
N ASN A 86 -7.35 13.50 6.26
CA ASN A 86 -6.61 13.87 7.45
C ASN A 86 -5.91 12.64 8.02
N VAL A 87 -4.63 12.79 8.34
CA VAL A 87 -3.79 11.70 8.82
C VAL A 87 -2.90 12.11 9.99
N ILE A 88 -2.52 11.13 10.80
CA ILE A 88 -1.44 11.25 11.79
C ILE A 88 -0.25 10.42 11.31
N PRO A 89 0.91 11.03 11.01
CA PRO A 89 2.09 10.27 10.59
C PRO A 89 2.62 9.35 11.69
N LEU A 90 3.27 8.26 11.28
CA LEU A 90 3.98 7.33 12.15
C LEU A 90 5.49 7.46 11.97
N SER A 91 6.20 7.46 13.09
CA SER A 91 7.65 7.42 13.18
C SER A 91 8.10 6.12 13.85
N SER A 92 9.23 5.56 13.42
CA SER A 92 9.90 4.47 14.13
C SER A 92 10.78 4.95 15.30
N LYS A 93 10.94 6.27 15.43
CA LYS A 93 11.76 6.92 16.46
C LYS A 93 10.90 7.43 17.59
N GLU A 94 11.32 7.10 18.80
CA GLU A 94 10.75 7.64 20.03
C GLU A 94 11.01 9.15 20.13
N ASN A 95 10.02 9.88 20.61
CA ASN A 95 10.13 11.29 20.92
C ASN A 95 9.13 11.62 22.05
N LYS A 96 9.52 12.48 22.98
CA LYS A 96 8.65 12.93 24.09
C LYS A 96 7.32 13.55 23.63
N LYS A 97 7.27 14.07 22.41
CA LYS A 97 6.07 14.67 21.80
C LYS A 97 5.22 13.67 21.01
N TYR A 98 5.70 12.45 20.81
CA TYR A 98 4.98 11.42 20.05
C TYR A 98 4.31 10.46 21.01
N LEU A 99 3.17 9.90 20.59
CA LEU A 99 2.47 8.87 21.34
C LEU A 99 2.96 7.50 20.88
N LYS A 100 3.42 6.66 21.80
CA LYS A 100 3.73 5.26 21.48
C LYS A 100 2.44 4.51 21.18
N MET A 101 2.41 3.80 20.06
CA MET A 101 1.27 2.98 19.66
C MET A 101 1.40 1.55 20.19
N ASN A 102 0.26 0.93 20.51
CA ASN A 102 0.17 -0.41 21.07
C ASN A 102 -0.10 -1.49 20.01
N PHE A 103 0.52 -1.36 18.84
CA PHE A 103 0.46 -2.37 17.78
C PHE A 103 1.83 -2.56 17.11
N ASP A 104 2.07 -3.76 16.61
CA ASP A 104 3.24 -4.05 15.76
C ASP A 104 2.85 -3.88 14.29
N LEU A 105 3.24 -2.75 13.73
CA LEU A 105 2.99 -2.41 12.32
C LEU A 105 3.53 -3.48 11.36
N LYS A 106 4.69 -4.05 11.66
CA LYS A 106 5.27 -5.10 10.82
C LYS A 106 4.36 -6.32 10.88
N TRP A 107 4.00 -6.78 12.07
CA TRP A 107 3.12 -7.93 12.26
C TRP A 107 1.77 -7.77 11.54
N GLU A 108 1.14 -6.60 11.65
CA GLU A 108 -0.14 -6.30 10.98
C GLU A 108 -0.09 -6.50 9.46
N TYR A 109 0.97 -6.01 8.81
CA TYR A 109 1.16 -6.20 7.37
C TYR A 109 1.52 -7.64 7.02
N TYR A 110 2.38 -8.28 7.83
CA TYR A 110 2.80 -9.67 7.62
C TYR A 110 1.63 -10.65 7.70
N LEU A 111 0.78 -10.53 8.72
CA LEU A 111 -0.36 -11.40 8.92
C LEU A 111 -1.29 -11.37 7.70
N ARG A 112 -1.57 -10.16 7.17
CA ARG A 112 -2.40 -10.00 5.97
C ARG A 112 -1.78 -10.63 4.73
N LEU A 113 -0.48 -10.42 4.52
CA LEU A 113 0.25 -11.02 3.39
C LEU A 113 0.27 -12.55 3.50
N PHE A 114 0.52 -13.08 4.69
CA PHE A 114 0.54 -14.51 4.97
C PHE A 114 -0.81 -15.18 4.73
N LEU A 115 -1.90 -14.63 5.27
CA LEU A 115 -3.26 -15.15 5.05
C LEU A 115 -3.63 -15.16 3.56
N ASN A 116 -3.25 -14.11 2.81
CA ASN A 116 -3.50 -14.05 1.37
C ASN A 116 -2.64 -15.05 0.59
N LEU A 117 -1.41 -15.32 1.03
CA LEU A 117 -0.55 -16.34 0.43
C LEU A 117 -1.17 -17.74 0.59
N ILE A 118 -1.63 -18.08 1.79
CA ILE A 118 -2.34 -19.35 2.05
C ILE A 118 -3.59 -19.45 1.17
N SER A 119 -4.39 -18.39 1.09
CA SER A 119 -5.60 -18.40 0.27
C SER A 119 -5.30 -18.63 -1.21
N ALA A 120 -4.19 -18.06 -1.72
CA ALA A 120 -3.78 -18.23 -3.10
C ALA A 120 -3.32 -19.68 -3.38
N GLN A 121 -2.56 -20.28 -2.46
CA GLN A 121 -2.13 -21.67 -2.55
C GLN A 121 -3.33 -22.63 -2.50
N ASN A 122 -4.26 -22.42 -1.58
CA ASN A 122 -5.47 -23.24 -1.48
C ASN A 122 -6.31 -23.16 -2.76
N ASN A 123 -6.47 -21.97 -3.33
CA ASN A 123 -7.20 -21.80 -4.59
C ASN A 123 -6.54 -22.58 -5.74
N SER A 124 -5.21 -22.59 -5.82
CA SER A 124 -4.48 -23.38 -6.82
C SER A 124 -4.73 -24.89 -6.65
N ALA A 125 -4.67 -25.38 -5.40
CA ALA A 125 -4.94 -26.78 -5.09
C ALA A 125 -6.38 -27.19 -5.45
N ILE A 126 -7.37 -26.36 -5.11
CA ILE A 126 -8.78 -26.59 -5.44
C ILE A 126 -8.99 -26.63 -6.96
N LEU A 127 -8.38 -25.71 -7.72
CA LEU A 127 -8.50 -25.70 -9.18
C LEU A 127 -7.97 -26.99 -9.80
N LYS A 128 -6.82 -27.47 -9.32
CA LYS A 128 -6.23 -28.73 -9.78
C LYS A 128 -7.12 -29.93 -9.41
N GLU A 129 -7.61 -29.99 -8.18
CA GLU A 129 -8.49 -31.07 -7.72
C GLU A 129 -9.79 -31.13 -8.53
N VAL A 130 -10.42 -29.98 -8.80
CA VAL A 130 -11.65 -29.90 -9.61
C VAL A 130 -11.40 -30.40 -11.03
N PHE A 131 -10.28 -30.01 -11.64
CA PHE A 131 -9.90 -30.47 -12.98
C PHE A 131 -9.64 -31.98 -13.00
N ASP A 132 -8.83 -32.46 -12.07
CA ASP A 132 -8.48 -33.88 -11.97
C ASP A 132 -9.73 -34.74 -11.74
N LYS A 133 -10.70 -34.27 -10.94
CA LYS A 133 -12.01 -34.92 -10.75
C LYS A 133 -12.84 -35.00 -12.03
N LYS A 134 -12.86 -33.92 -12.84
CA LYS A 134 -13.62 -33.89 -14.10
C LYS A 134 -13.07 -34.89 -15.12
N TYR A 135 -11.76 -35.07 -15.15
CA TYR A 135 -11.06 -35.86 -16.17
C TYR A 135 -10.46 -37.16 -15.63
N GLN A 136 -11.01 -37.75 -14.57
CA GLN A 136 -10.51 -39.01 -14.00
C GLN A 136 -10.50 -40.16 -15.02
N LYS A 137 -9.43 -40.95 -14.96
CA LYS A 137 -9.04 -42.01 -15.88
C LYS A 137 -9.89 -43.28 -15.73
N ASN A 138 -11.19 -43.25 -16.02
CA ASN A 138 -12.03 -44.46 -15.94
C ASN A 138 -12.91 -44.78 -17.17
N ASN A 139 -12.95 -43.97 -18.22
CA ASN A 139 -13.60 -44.38 -19.47
C ASN A 139 -12.61 -44.28 -20.64
N THR A 140 -11.81 -45.34 -20.80
CA THR A 140 -11.04 -45.62 -22.02
C THR A 140 -11.93 -46.04 -23.21
N GLU A 141 -13.24 -46.09 -23.02
CA GLU A 141 -14.19 -46.36 -24.09
C GLU A 141 -14.58 -45.04 -24.79
N PHE A 142 -13.96 -44.84 -25.96
CA PHE A 142 -14.18 -43.79 -26.96
C PHE A 142 -13.93 -42.33 -26.53
N ILE A 143 -12.69 -41.87 -26.74
CA ILE A 143 -12.36 -40.44 -26.81
C ILE A 143 -13.02 -39.86 -28.06
N THR A 144 -14.06 -39.03 -27.89
CA THR A 144 -14.70 -38.30 -28.98
C THR A 144 -13.95 -36.99 -29.29
N LYS A 145 -14.15 -36.45 -30.49
CA LYS A 145 -13.61 -35.13 -30.87
C LYS A 145 -14.13 -34.04 -29.92
N ASP A 146 -15.40 -34.12 -29.52
CA ASP A 146 -16.03 -33.14 -28.63
C ASP A 146 -15.40 -33.19 -27.23
N TYR A 147 -15.20 -34.38 -26.65
CA TYR A 147 -14.50 -34.56 -25.38
C TYR A 147 -13.09 -33.96 -25.43
N PHE A 148 -12.33 -34.23 -26.51
CA PHE A 148 -10.99 -33.66 -26.68
C PHE A 148 -11.04 -32.13 -26.76
N SER A 149 -12.00 -31.57 -27.48
CA SER A 149 -12.16 -30.11 -27.58
C SER A 149 -12.49 -29.44 -26.25
N GLU A 150 -13.35 -30.06 -25.44
CA GLU A 150 -13.70 -29.60 -24.09
C GLU A 150 -12.49 -29.66 -23.16
N PHE A 151 -11.75 -30.77 -23.18
CA PHE A 151 -10.52 -30.92 -22.40
C PHE A 151 -9.49 -29.83 -22.72
N ILE A 152 -9.25 -29.53 -23.99
CA ILE A 152 -8.33 -28.48 -24.40
C ILE A 152 -8.80 -27.10 -23.91
N SER A 153 -10.10 -26.81 -24.06
CA SER A 153 -10.69 -25.54 -23.60
C SER A 153 -10.52 -25.35 -22.10
N ASP A 154 -10.89 -26.35 -21.30
CA ASP A 154 -10.78 -26.31 -19.84
C ASP A 154 -9.32 -26.21 -19.37
N SER A 155 -8.42 -26.95 -20.03
CA SER A 155 -6.98 -26.91 -19.74
C SER A 155 -6.44 -25.48 -19.89
N LEU A 156 -6.80 -24.81 -20.99
CA LEU A 156 -6.40 -23.44 -21.26
C LEU A 156 -7.02 -22.46 -20.25
N GLU A 157 -8.28 -22.66 -19.86
CA GLU A 157 -8.93 -21.83 -18.84
C GLU A 157 -8.23 -21.96 -17.48
N ILE A 158 -7.89 -23.18 -17.07
CA ILE A 158 -7.19 -23.44 -15.81
C ILE A 158 -5.79 -22.87 -15.82
N GLU A 159 -5.02 -23.07 -16.89
CA GLU A 159 -3.70 -22.47 -17.05
C GLU A 159 -3.77 -20.95 -16.89
N ASN A 160 -4.76 -20.30 -17.51
CA ASN A 160 -5.00 -18.87 -17.36
C ASN A 160 -5.33 -18.46 -15.91
N LYS A 161 -6.09 -19.27 -15.17
CA LYS A 161 -6.39 -19.03 -13.75
C LYS A 161 -5.15 -19.22 -12.88
N LEU A 162 -4.37 -20.28 -13.09
CA LEU A 162 -3.12 -20.55 -12.37
C LEU A 162 -2.09 -19.44 -12.60
N ASN A 163 -1.90 -19.01 -13.84
CA ASN A 163 -1.03 -17.88 -14.18
C ASN A 163 -1.42 -16.58 -13.45
N LYS A 164 -2.72 -16.31 -13.26
CA LYS A 164 -3.19 -15.17 -12.46
C LYS A 164 -2.87 -15.33 -10.98
N ILE A 165 -2.97 -16.55 -10.44
CA ILE A 165 -2.60 -16.86 -9.04
C ILE A 165 -1.09 -16.67 -8.84
N ASP A 166 -0.25 -17.17 -9.75
CA ASP A 166 1.21 -17.04 -9.66
C ASP A 166 1.65 -15.57 -9.68
N ARG A 167 1.06 -14.76 -10.56
CA ARG A 167 1.28 -13.30 -10.55
C ARG A 167 0.90 -12.68 -9.19
N ASN A 168 -0.21 -13.12 -8.59
CA ASN A 168 -0.62 -12.64 -7.27
C ASN A 168 0.39 -13.06 -6.17
N ILE A 169 0.84 -14.31 -6.18
CA ILE A 169 1.85 -14.82 -5.25
C ILE A 169 3.14 -14.00 -5.37
N ASN A 170 3.62 -13.76 -6.58
CA ASN A 170 4.82 -12.94 -6.83
C ASN A 170 4.67 -11.51 -6.29
N ASN A 171 3.49 -10.90 -6.46
CA ASN A 171 3.19 -9.58 -5.89
C ASN A 171 3.19 -9.60 -4.35
N ILE A 172 2.64 -10.66 -3.73
CA ILE A 172 2.65 -10.85 -2.27
C ILE A 172 4.08 -10.99 -1.76
N VAL A 173 4.90 -11.83 -2.40
CA VAL A 173 6.32 -12.03 -2.03
C VAL A 173 7.10 -10.71 -2.11
N SER A 174 6.93 -9.95 -3.20
CA SER A 174 7.55 -8.62 -3.33
C SER A 174 7.11 -7.65 -2.22
N ALA A 175 5.84 -7.70 -1.81
CA ALA A 175 5.34 -6.89 -0.71
C ALA A 175 5.93 -7.33 0.65
N ILE A 176 6.07 -8.64 0.89
CA ILE A 176 6.75 -9.18 2.07
C ILE A 176 8.18 -8.63 2.16
N ASP A 177 8.93 -8.59 1.06
CA ASP A 177 10.31 -8.07 1.06
C ASP A 177 10.40 -6.56 1.36
N LYS A 178 9.35 -5.80 1.05
CA LYS A 178 9.24 -4.38 1.47
C LYS A 178 8.96 -4.28 2.97
N VAL A 179 8.01 -5.05 3.48
CA VAL A 179 7.59 -5.04 4.89
C VAL A 179 8.67 -5.60 5.82
N LYS A 180 9.50 -6.54 5.35
CA LYS A 180 10.71 -7.05 6.06
C LYS A 180 11.61 -5.93 6.58
N LYS A 181 11.69 -4.81 5.85
CA LYS A 181 12.57 -3.67 6.14
C LYS A 181 12.05 -2.78 7.27
N LEU A 182 10.80 -2.95 7.70
CA LEU A 182 10.25 -2.22 8.84
C LEU A 182 10.95 -2.68 10.13
N LYS A 183 11.30 -1.71 10.96
CA LYS A 183 12.02 -1.91 12.22
C LYS A 183 11.50 -0.93 13.28
N GLY A 184 11.57 -1.36 14.53
CA GLY A 184 11.24 -0.55 15.69
C GLY A 184 9.74 -0.49 15.97
N ASN A 185 9.41 0.22 17.06
CA ASN A 185 8.04 0.47 17.47
C ASN A 185 7.42 1.61 16.65
N SER A 186 6.09 1.69 16.64
CA SER A 186 5.38 2.78 15.98
C SER A 186 5.03 3.89 16.97
N TYR A 187 5.35 5.13 16.62
CA TYR A 187 5.02 6.33 17.39
C TYR A 187 4.20 7.29 16.53
N ALA A 188 3.01 7.65 16.98
CA ALA A 188 2.15 8.62 16.33
C ALA A 188 2.67 10.05 16.56
N CYS A 189 2.95 10.74 15.47
CA CYS A 189 3.40 12.13 15.44
C CYS A 189 2.20 13.07 15.53
N ILE A 190 1.57 13.12 16.70
CA ILE A 190 0.30 13.83 16.95
C ILE A 190 0.39 15.31 16.59
N ASN A 191 1.51 15.96 16.90
CA ASN A 191 1.75 17.37 16.56
C ASN A 191 1.93 17.61 15.05
N SER A 192 1.91 16.56 14.23
CA SER A 192 1.94 16.60 12.77
C SER A 192 0.66 16.04 12.16
N PHE A 193 -0.45 16.06 12.91
CA PHE A 193 -1.78 15.85 12.37
C PHE A 193 -2.04 16.87 11.25
N GLN A 194 -2.31 16.38 10.04
CA GLN A 194 -2.43 17.23 8.87
C GLN A 194 -3.31 16.61 7.78
N PRO A 195 -3.96 17.44 6.93
CA PRO A 195 -4.54 16.98 5.68
C PRO A 195 -3.45 16.58 4.69
N ILE A 196 -3.73 15.56 3.88
CA ILE A 196 -2.94 15.20 2.70
C ILE A 196 -3.86 14.99 1.51
N SER A 197 -3.34 15.24 0.31
CA SER A 197 -3.97 14.76 -0.92
C SER A 197 -3.88 13.23 -0.98
N LYS A 198 -4.96 12.55 -1.38
CA LYS A 198 -5.02 11.10 -1.61
C LYS A 198 -4.06 10.66 -2.72
N PHE A 199 -3.64 11.56 -3.61
CA PHE A 199 -2.55 11.30 -4.53
C PHE A 199 -1.22 11.05 -3.81
N ARG A 200 -1.03 11.47 -2.56
CA ARG A 200 0.21 11.18 -1.82
C ARG A 200 0.26 9.76 -1.28
N ILE A 201 -0.86 9.03 -1.29
CA ILE A 201 -0.92 7.66 -0.79
C ILE A 201 -0.29 6.71 -1.81
N ARG A 202 0.58 5.84 -1.32
CA ARG A 202 1.33 4.84 -2.07
C ARG A 202 0.85 3.45 -1.63
N LYS A 203 0.71 2.55 -2.59
CA LYS A 203 0.37 1.14 -2.30
C LYS A 203 1.60 0.39 -1.81
N VAL A 204 1.52 -0.17 -0.61
CA VAL A 204 2.50 -1.12 -0.07
C VAL A 204 2.06 -2.56 -0.35
N LEU A 205 0.77 -2.82 -0.22
CA LEU A 205 0.15 -4.12 -0.43
C LEU A 205 -0.35 -4.29 -1.88
N PRO A 206 -0.46 -5.54 -2.38
CA PRO A 206 -1.16 -5.87 -3.61
C PRO A 206 -2.61 -5.33 -3.60
N GLN A 207 -3.13 -4.98 -4.77
CA GLN A 207 -4.40 -4.23 -4.91
C GLN A 207 -5.61 -4.86 -4.23
N LYS A 208 -5.66 -6.19 -4.10
CA LYS A 208 -6.77 -6.92 -3.48
C LYS A 208 -6.68 -7.01 -1.96
N ILE A 209 -5.53 -6.68 -1.37
CA ILE A 209 -5.28 -6.80 0.06
C ILE A 209 -5.54 -5.45 0.72
N LYS A 210 -6.46 -5.42 1.69
CA LYS A 210 -6.79 -4.22 2.47
C LYS A 210 -5.69 -3.89 3.45
N ASN A 211 -5.45 -2.60 3.68
CA ASN A 211 -4.49 -2.14 4.69
C ASN A 211 -4.93 -2.52 6.11
N PRO A 212 -3.99 -2.58 7.07
CA PRO A 212 -4.30 -2.64 8.50
C PRO A 212 -5.18 -1.49 8.96
N VAL A 213 -5.97 -1.76 10.00
CA VAL A 213 -6.81 -0.79 10.68
C VAL A 213 -6.57 -0.99 12.16
N ILE A 214 -6.23 0.09 12.88
CA ILE A 214 -6.00 0.04 14.32
C ILE A 214 -7.32 -0.07 15.09
N ASP A 215 -7.23 -0.47 16.36
CA ASP A 215 -8.39 -0.62 17.22
C ASP A 215 -9.06 0.72 17.57
N SER A 216 -10.37 0.66 17.87
CA SER A 216 -11.14 1.86 18.21
C SER A 216 -10.65 2.55 19.49
N SER A 217 -10.05 1.80 20.42
CA SER A 217 -9.39 2.35 21.62
C SER A 217 -8.19 3.22 21.27
N ASP A 218 -7.35 2.79 20.32
CA ASP A 218 -6.20 3.56 19.85
C ASP A 218 -6.65 4.82 19.09
N ILE A 219 -7.72 4.73 18.28
CA ILE A 219 -8.31 5.90 17.61
C ILE A 219 -8.78 6.92 18.65
N MET A 220 -9.49 6.47 19.69
CA MET A 220 -9.98 7.35 20.75
C MET A 220 -8.84 8.01 21.51
N LEU A 221 -7.77 7.26 21.81
CA LEU A 221 -6.57 7.78 22.44
C LEU A 221 -5.92 8.88 21.60
N LEU A 222 -5.82 8.69 20.27
CA LEU A 222 -5.28 9.68 19.35
C LEU A 222 -6.15 10.95 19.32
N ILE A 223 -7.47 10.81 19.22
CA ILE A 223 -8.42 11.95 19.22
C ILE A 223 -8.28 12.75 20.53
N ASN A 224 -8.31 12.07 21.67
CA ASN A 224 -8.17 12.72 22.97
C ASN A 224 -6.84 13.46 23.08
N ARG A 225 -5.75 12.88 22.57
CA ARG A 225 -4.43 13.51 22.64
C ARG A 225 -4.28 14.69 21.67
N ILE A 226 -4.96 14.68 20.53
CA ILE A 226 -5.04 15.85 19.63
C ILE A 226 -5.80 17.00 20.31
N ASN A 227 -6.95 16.72 20.93
CA ASN A 227 -7.80 17.75 21.52
C ASN A 227 -7.22 18.36 22.81
N ASN A 228 -6.29 17.68 23.47
CA ASN A 228 -5.65 18.12 24.71
C ASN A 228 -4.20 18.62 24.52
N ASN A 229 -3.74 18.77 23.28
CA ASN A 229 -2.44 19.35 22.93
C ASN A 229 -2.59 20.83 22.56
#